data_AF-A0A1V4IU82-F1
#
_entry.id   AF-A0A1V4IU82-F1
#
_cell.length_a   1.000
_cell.length_b   1.000
_cell.length_c   1.000
_cell.angle_alpha   90.00
_cell.angle_beta   90.00
_cell.angle_gamma   90.00
#
_symmetry.space_group_name_H-M   'P 1'
#
loop_
_entity.id
_entity.type
_entity.pdbx_description
1 polymer ?
#
loop_
_entity_poly.entity_id
_entity_poly.type
_entity_poly.pdbx_seq_one_letter_code
_entity_poly.pdbx_strand_id
1 'polypeptide(L)'
;MKTKQIIMDRLNLKNGKIVHRKRKGFTLIELIAVMAIIGILASVIVPQVTGYIKEAKKTKVVDQSRKVVMAAESYKLKYGELQGTTTVSNMKTKDGVEKYLENINLENLPDTTTLNQCQLIVNGAEFDIDGNTDVLRTATITNVTNNS
;
A
#
# COMPACT_ATOMS: atom_id res chain seq x y z
N MET A 1 51.82 -58.75 -26.57
CA MET A 1 50.80 -58.37 -27.57
C MET A 1 49.54 -57.71 -26.97
N LYS A 2 48.94 -58.22 -25.89
CA LYS A 2 47.69 -57.67 -25.30
C LYS A 2 47.74 -56.19 -24.87
N THR A 3 48.89 -55.69 -24.40
CA THR A 3 49.01 -54.30 -23.89
C THR A 3 48.82 -53.24 -24.98
N LYS A 4 49.25 -53.51 -26.24
CA LYS A 4 49.02 -52.57 -27.35
C LYS A 4 47.56 -52.49 -27.78
N GLN A 5 46.81 -53.59 -27.66
CA GLN A 5 45.38 -53.62 -27.99
C GLN A 5 44.55 -52.82 -27.00
N ILE A 6 44.86 -52.92 -25.71
CA ILE A 6 44.21 -52.16 -24.64
C ILE A 6 44.46 -50.65 -24.79
N ILE A 7 45.64 -50.26 -25.27
CA ILE A 7 45.96 -48.85 -25.54
C ILE A 7 45.23 -48.35 -26.80
N MET A 8 45.18 -49.15 -27.87
CA MET A 8 44.45 -48.78 -29.09
C MET A 8 42.94 -48.65 -28.88
N ASP A 9 42.33 -49.49 -28.03
CA ASP A 9 40.91 -49.37 -27.67
C ASP A 9 40.59 -48.06 -26.93
N ARG A 10 41.54 -47.50 -26.15
CA ARG A 10 41.34 -46.22 -25.46
C ARG A 10 41.63 -44.99 -26.31
N LEU A 11 42.31 -45.14 -27.45
CA LEU A 11 42.59 -44.05 -28.38
C LEU A 11 41.48 -43.85 -29.41
N ASN A 12 40.58 -44.82 -29.56
CA ASN A 12 39.41 -44.68 -30.43
C ASN A 12 38.22 -44.05 -29.69
N LEU A 13 38.46 -42.90 -29.05
CA LEU A 13 37.42 -42.09 -28.43
C LEU A 13 36.53 -41.50 -29.54
N LYS A 14 35.53 -42.31 -29.90
CA LYS A 14 34.23 -41.99 -30.46
C LYS A 14 34.04 -40.47 -30.57
N ASN A 15 34.19 -39.93 -31.78
CA ASN A 15 33.74 -38.58 -32.12
C ASN A 15 32.26 -38.47 -31.76
N GLY A 16 31.97 -38.02 -30.55
CA GLY A 16 30.64 -37.76 -30.07
C GLY A 16 30.09 -36.60 -30.88
N LYS A 17 29.32 -36.91 -31.93
CA LYS A 17 28.54 -35.91 -32.65
C LYS A 17 27.71 -35.15 -31.61
N ILE A 18 28.04 -33.89 -31.37
CA ILE A 18 27.24 -33.00 -30.52
C ILE A 18 25.91 -32.78 -31.24
N VAL A 19 24.89 -33.56 -30.87
CA VAL A 19 23.53 -33.42 -31.38
C VAL A 19 22.94 -32.13 -30.80
N HIS A 20 22.98 -31.05 -31.58
CA HIS A 20 22.29 -29.81 -31.23
C HIS A 20 20.78 -30.07 -31.25
N ARG A 21 20.19 -30.29 -30.08
CA ARG A 21 18.74 -30.40 -29.93
C ARG A 21 18.15 -29.03 -30.27
N LYS A 22 17.44 -28.91 -31.40
CA LYS A 22 16.73 -27.66 -31.76
C LYS A 22 15.77 -27.33 -30.61
N ARG A 23 16.05 -26.26 -29.87
CA ARG A 23 15.09 -25.71 -28.92
C ARG A 23 13.95 -25.13 -29.74
N LYS A 24 12.74 -25.66 -29.56
CA LYS A 24 11.53 -25.02 -30.08
C LYS A 24 11.35 -23.73 -29.28
N GLY A 25 11.60 -22.58 -29.89
CA GLY A 25 11.30 -21.27 -29.32
C GLY A 25 9.84 -20.90 -29.55
N PHE A 26 9.30 -20.02 -28.71
CA PHE A 26 8.01 -19.39 -28.95
C PHE A 26 8.07 -18.54 -30.22
N THR A 27 6.96 -18.50 -30.95
CA THR A 27 6.84 -17.64 -32.13
C THR A 27 6.51 -16.21 -31.70
N LEU A 28 6.93 -15.21 -32.50
CA LEU A 28 6.60 -13.82 -32.23
C LEU A 28 5.09 -13.56 -32.24
N ILE A 29 4.34 -14.30 -33.06
CA ILE A 29 2.89 -14.16 -33.17
C ILE A 29 2.18 -14.60 -31.90
N GLU A 30 2.64 -15.68 -31.24
CA GLU A 30 2.11 -16.12 -29.95
C GLU A 30 2.33 -15.05 -28.88
N LEU A 31 3.51 -14.41 -28.87
CA LEU A 31 3.80 -13.35 -27.91
C LEU A 31 2.94 -12.10 -28.12
N ILE A 32 2.74 -11.69 -29.37
CA ILE A 32 1.93 -10.51 -29.72
C ILE A 32 0.46 -10.74 -29.34
N ALA A 33 -0.10 -11.93 -29.61
CA ALA A 33 -1.47 -12.27 -29.23
C ALA A 33 -1.68 -12.21 -27.71
N VAL A 34 -0.70 -12.67 -26.92
CA VAL A 34 -0.76 -12.60 -25.45
C VAL A 34 -0.71 -11.16 -24.95
N MET A 35 0.19 -10.33 -25.48
CA MET A 35 0.27 -8.92 -25.10
C MET A 35 -1.00 -8.14 -25.46
N ALA A 36 -1.65 -8.48 -26.59
CA ALA A 36 -2.92 -7.88 -26.99
C ALA A 36 -4.03 -8.18 -25.97
N ILE A 37 -4.16 -9.42 -25.52
CA ILE A 37 -5.16 -9.81 -24.51
C ILE A 37 -4.86 -9.15 -23.16
N ILE A 38 -3.59 -9.18 -22.71
CA ILE A 38 -3.18 -8.52 -21.45
C ILE A 38 -3.46 -7.01 -21.51
N GLY A 39 -3.20 -6.36 -22.64
CA GLY A 39 -3.47 -4.93 -22.83
C GLY A 39 -4.96 -4.57 -22.67
N ILE A 40 -5.85 -5.37 -23.25
CA ILE A 40 -7.30 -5.17 -23.13
C ILE A 40 -7.73 -5.32 -21.66
N LEU A 41 -7.33 -6.43 -21.01
CA LEU A 41 -7.67 -6.68 -19.61
C LEU A 41 -7.11 -5.61 -18.66
N ALA A 42 -5.85 -5.20 -18.85
CA ALA A 42 -5.21 -4.18 -18.05
C ALA A 42 -5.96 -2.84 -18.13
N SER A 43 -6.45 -2.45 -19.31
CA SER A 43 -7.18 -1.19 -19.49
C SER A 43 -8.45 -1.09 -18.65
N VAL A 44 -9.14 -2.21 -18.42
CA VAL A 44 -10.38 -2.26 -17.62
C VAL A 44 -10.06 -2.34 -16.12
N ILE A 45 -8.98 -3.05 -15.75
CA ILE A 45 -8.64 -3.33 -14.34
C ILE A 45 -8.08 -2.09 -13.63
N VAL A 46 -7.22 -1.30 -14.29
CA VAL A 46 -6.52 -0.16 -13.68
C VAL A 46 -7.47 0.83 -12.97
N PRO A 47 -8.53 1.38 -13.60
CA PRO A 47 -9.39 2.36 -12.93
C PRO A 47 -10.12 1.77 -11.72
N GLN A 48 -10.58 0.51 -11.81
CA GLN A 48 -11.26 -0.16 -10.71
C GLN A 48 -10.34 -0.31 -9.50
N VAL A 49 -9.12 -0.81 -9.71
CA VAL A 49 -8.13 -0.99 -8.65
C VAL A 49 -7.75 0.35 -8.01
N THR A 50 -7.56 1.40 -8.81
CA THR A 50 -7.24 2.73 -8.26
C THR A 50 -8.34 3.28 -7.35
N GLY A 51 -9.62 3.07 -7.70
CA GLY A 51 -10.76 3.46 -6.87
C GLY A 51 -10.79 2.70 -5.53
N TYR A 52 -10.65 1.38 -5.56
CA TYR A 52 -10.61 0.57 -4.33
C TYR A 52 -9.46 0.95 -3.40
N ILE A 53 -8.28 1.25 -3.97
CA ILE A 53 -7.13 1.70 -3.18
C ILE A 53 -7.43 3.05 -2.51
N LYS A 54 -8.10 3.98 -3.20
CA LYS A 54 -8.48 5.27 -2.63
C LYS A 54 -9.44 5.10 -1.44
N GLU A 55 -10.45 4.25 -1.58
CA GLU A 55 -11.41 3.96 -0.49
C GLU A 55 -10.74 3.26 0.71
N ALA A 56 -9.82 2.32 0.45
CA ALA A 56 -9.03 1.70 1.51
C ALA A 56 -8.19 2.74 2.27
N LYS A 57 -7.60 3.72 1.57
CA LYS A 57 -6.86 4.83 2.19
C LYS A 57 -7.79 5.74 3.00
N LYS A 58 -9.00 6.07 2.50
CA LYS A 58 -10.01 6.82 3.26
C LYS A 58 -10.38 6.12 4.56
N THR A 59 -10.59 4.81 4.50
CA THR A 59 -10.88 3.98 5.68
C THR A 59 -9.76 4.05 6.70
N LYS A 60 -8.49 3.98 6.27
CA LYS A 60 -7.33 4.14 7.18
C LYS A 60 -7.32 5.50 7.89
N VAL A 61 -7.61 6.58 7.17
CA VAL A 61 -7.68 7.94 7.76
C VAL A 61 -8.79 8.02 8.81
N VAL A 62 -9.96 7.45 8.53
CA VAL A 62 -11.06 7.38 9.51
C VAL A 62 -10.63 6.60 10.75
N ASP A 63 -10.02 5.43 10.58
CA ASP A 63 -9.57 4.60 11.70
C ASP A 63 -8.47 5.28 12.53
N GLN A 64 -7.53 5.98 11.88
CA GLN A 64 -6.52 6.78 12.58
C GLN A 64 -7.16 7.95 13.34
N SER A 65 -8.12 8.65 12.72
CA SER A 65 -8.87 9.74 13.37
C SER A 65 -9.66 9.24 14.58
N ARG A 66 -10.29 8.06 14.49
CA ARG A 66 -10.98 7.41 15.62
C ARG A 66 -10.05 7.17 16.79
N LYS A 67 -8.85 6.65 16.54
CA LYS A 67 -7.86 6.41 17.60
C LYS A 67 -7.46 7.71 18.31
N VAL A 68 -7.28 8.79 17.56
CA VAL A 68 -7.00 10.12 18.13
C VAL A 68 -8.16 10.62 18.99
N VAL A 69 -9.40 10.49 18.51
CA VAL A 69 -10.60 10.89 19.27
C VAL A 69 -10.73 10.05 20.55
N MET A 70 -10.56 8.74 20.48
CA MET A 70 -10.62 7.85 21.66
C MET A 70 -9.51 8.15 22.68
N ALA A 71 -8.31 8.51 22.22
CA ALA A 71 -7.22 8.95 23.10
C ALA A 71 -7.58 10.27 23.81
N ALA A 72 -8.16 11.22 23.09
CA ALA A 72 -8.65 12.48 23.65
C ALA A 72 -9.79 12.27 24.66
N GLU A 73 -10.73 11.36 24.38
CA GLU A 73 -11.81 10.98 25.30
C GLU A 73 -11.26 10.30 26.56
N SER A 74 -10.30 9.40 26.41
CA SER A 74 -9.64 8.73 27.54
C SER A 74 -8.89 9.72 28.43
N TYR A 75 -8.28 10.75 27.82
CA TYR A 75 -7.68 11.86 28.55
C TYR A 75 -8.72 12.70 29.30
N LYS A 76 -9.87 12.98 28.67
CA LYS A 76 -10.98 13.76 29.25
C LYS A 76 -11.46 13.22 30.59
N LEU A 77 -11.49 11.90 30.73
CA LEU A 77 -11.94 11.23 31.96
C LEU A 77 -11.04 11.51 33.17
N LYS A 78 -9.74 11.78 32.97
CA LYS A 78 -8.76 11.90 34.07
C LYS A 78 -8.17 13.30 34.23
N TYR A 79 -8.04 14.06 33.14
CA TYR A 79 -7.29 15.31 33.10
C TYR A 79 -8.11 16.51 32.58
N GLY A 80 -9.36 16.30 32.19
CA GLY A 80 -10.22 17.33 31.62
C GLY A 80 -10.11 17.45 30.11
N GLU A 81 -10.81 18.43 29.54
CA GLU A 81 -11.05 18.49 28.09
C GLU A 81 -9.89 19.09 27.29
N LEU A 82 -9.53 18.44 26.18
CA LEU A 82 -8.64 19.01 25.18
C LEU A 82 -9.40 20.02 24.33
N GLN A 83 -8.73 21.12 23.98
CA GLN A 83 -9.31 22.05 23.02
C GLN A 83 -9.39 21.39 21.64
N GLY A 84 -10.49 21.61 20.93
CA GLY A 84 -10.71 21.07 19.59
C GLY A 84 -9.67 21.51 18.56
N THR A 85 -8.96 22.62 18.80
CA THR A 85 -7.86 23.15 17.98
C THR A 85 -6.52 22.44 18.24
N THR A 86 -6.44 21.57 19.25
CA THR A 86 -5.23 20.80 19.55
C THR A 86 -4.90 19.92 18.36
N THR A 87 -3.66 20.00 17.87
CA THR A 87 -3.19 19.22 16.73
C THR A 87 -2.77 17.81 17.14
N VAL A 88 -2.75 16.88 16.18
CA VAL A 88 -2.24 15.51 16.37
C VAL A 88 -0.80 15.53 16.87
N SER A 89 0.04 16.43 16.37
CA SER A 89 1.41 16.65 16.88
C SER A 89 1.42 16.89 18.38
N ASN A 90 0.57 17.80 18.85
CA ASN A 90 0.53 18.19 20.25
C ASN A 90 -0.10 17.10 21.11
N MET A 91 -1.03 16.30 20.56
CA MET A 91 -1.60 15.15 21.26
C MET A 91 -0.60 14.01 21.46
N LYS A 92 0.28 13.77 20.48
CA LYS A 92 1.33 12.74 20.57
C LYS A 92 2.34 12.99 21.69
N THR A 93 2.54 14.24 22.10
CA THR A 93 3.55 14.63 23.10
C THR A 93 2.95 15.17 24.40
N LYS A 94 1.61 15.21 24.50
CA LYS A 94 0.93 15.69 25.69
C LYS A 94 0.86 14.59 26.72
N ASP A 95 1.38 14.87 27.92
CA ASP A 95 1.30 13.98 29.07
C ASP A 95 -0.16 13.53 29.30
N GLY A 96 -0.32 12.23 29.52
CA GLY A 96 -1.62 11.55 29.61
C GLY A 96 -2.20 11.09 28.26
N VAL A 97 -2.08 11.88 27.19
CA VAL A 97 -2.57 11.50 25.84
C VAL A 97 -1.56 10.61 25.12
N GLU A 98 -0.26 10.91 25.25
CA GLU A 98 0.81 10.19 24.54
C GLU A 98 0.75 8.68 24.78
N LYS A 99 0.39 8.26 26.01
CA LYS A 99 0.26 6.85 26.39
C LYS A 99 -0.72 6.09 25.49
N TYR A 100 -1.76 6.77 25.02
CA TYR A 100 -2.77 6.18 24.15
C TYR A 100 -2.37 6.22 22.67
N LEU A 101 -1.34 6.99 22.30
CA LEU A 101 -0.90 7.20 20.91
C LEU A 101 0.50 6.66 20.59
N GLU A 102 1.31 6.33 21.60
CA GLU A 102 2.74 5.95 21.49
C GLU A 102 3.01 4.86 20.44
N ASN A 103 2.11 3.88 20.33
CA ASN A 103 2.27 2.73 19.42
C ASN A 103 1.25 2.74 18.28
N ILE A 104 0.64 3.89 18.00
CA ILE A 104 -0.36 4.02 16.94
C ILE A 104 0.27 4.61 15.69
N ASN A 105 0.19 3.86 14.59
CA ASN A 105 0.54 4.40 13.27
C ASN A 105 -0.53 5.41 12.83
N LEU A 106 -0.10 6.67 12.66
CA LEU A 106 -0.90 7.81 12.20
C LEU A 106 -0.34 8.42 10.90
N GLU A 107 0.36 7.64 10.07
CA GLU A 107 1.05 8.11 8.86
C GLU A 107 0.14 8.78 7.82
N ASN A 108 -1.15 8.42 7.77
CA ASN A 108 -2.10 8.99 6.82
C ASN A 108 -2.80 10.24 7.36
N LEU A 109 -2.54 10.60 8.61
CA LEU A 109 -3.10 11.75 9.30
C LEU A 109 -1.99 12.79 9.52
N PRO A 110 -2.02 13.93 8.81
CA PRO A 110 -1.03 14.99 9.00
C PRO A 110 -0.98 15.44 10.47
N ASP A 111 0.21 15.72 10.95
CA ASP A 111 0.45 16.18 12.33
C ASP A 111 -0.24 17.51 12.65
N THR A 112 -0.55 18.30 11.61
CA THR A 112 -1.32 19.56 11.70
C THR A 112 -2.83 19.36 11.84
N THR A 113 -3.34 18.15 11.63
CA THR A 113 -4.77 17.85 11.76
C THR A 113 -5.21 18.11 13.20
N THR A 114 -6.33 18.81 13.37
CA THR A 114 -6.87 19.17 14.68
C THR A 114 -7.81 18.09 15.23
N LEU A 115 -8.01 18.08 16.55
CA LEU A 115 -8.97 17.17 17.19
C LEU A 115 -10.39 17.36 16.64
N ASN A 116 -10.82 18.61 16.40
CA ASN A 116 -12.10 18.89 15.76
C ASN A 116 -12.18 18.26 14.37
N GLN A 117 -11.14 18.39 13.56
CA GLN A 117 -11.10 17.75 12.23
C GLN A 117 -11.18 16.22 12.33
N CYS A 118 -10.50 15.62 13.30
CA CYS A 118 -10.60 14.18 13.55
C CYS A 118 -12.04 13.79 13.94
N GLN A 119 -12.69 14.55 14.83
CA GLN A 119 -14.09 14.31 15.22
C GLN A 119 -15.04 14.43 14.03
N LEU A 120 -14.86 15.44 13.16
CA LEU A 120 -15.67 15.60 11.95
C LEU A 120 -15.53 14.40 11.02
N ILE A 121 -14.31 13.92 10.79
CA ILE A 121 -14.05 12.73 9.96
C ILE A 121 -14.73 11.49 10.56
N VAL A 122 -14.62 11.28 11.87
CA VAL A 122 -15.29 10.17 12.57
C VAL A 122 -16.81 10.25 12.46
N ASN A 123 -17.36 11.47 12.45
CA ASN A 123 -18.78 11.75 12.31
C ASN A 123 -19.26 11.75 10.83
N GLY A 124 -18.39 11.39 9.88
CA GLY A 124 -18.76 11.24 8.47
C GLY A 124 -18.61 12.48 7.62
N ALA A 125 -17.78 13.45 8.01
CA ALA A 125 -17.39 14.56 7.13
C ALA A 125 -16.74 14.03 5.85
N GLU A 126 -17.01 14.68 4.72
CA GLU A 126 -16.34 14.35 3.47
C GLU A 126 -14.93 14.95 3.49
N PHE A 127 -13.97 14.17 3.02
CA PHE A 127 -12.58 14.56 2.90
C PHE A 127 -11.92 13.87 1.70
N ASP A 128 -10.81 14.44 1.26
CA ASP A 128 -10.00 13.89 0.18
C ASP A 128 -8.59 13.54 0.65
N ILE A 129 -7.96 12.64 -0.10
CA ILE A 129 -6.60 12.17 0.15
C ILE A 129 -5.71 12.70 -0.96
N ASP A 130 -4.51 13.12 -0.59
CA ASP A 130 -3.51 13.52 -1.57
C ASP A 130 -3.06 12.30 -2.38
N GLY A 131 -3.27 12.36 -3.70
CA GLY A 131 -2.92 11.27 -4.60
C GLY A 131 -1.42 10.98 -4.70
N ASN A 132 -0.56 11.89 -4.24
CA ASN A 132 0.90 11.72 -4.27
C ASN A 132 1.46 11.18 -2.96
N THR A 133 0.86 11.55 -1.82
CA THR A 133 1.41 11.25 -0.49
C THR A 133 0.53 10.33 0.34
N ASP A 134 -0.67 9.96 -0.13
CA ASP A 134 -1.61 9.08 0.56
C ASP A 134 -2.02 9.57 1.97
N VAL A 135 -1.88 10.88 2.21
CA VAL A 135 -2.27 11.54 3.46
C VAL A 135 -3.54 12.36 3.27
N LEU A 136 -4.29 12.55 4.36
CA LEU A 136 -5.45 13.43 4.41
C LEU A 136 -5.09 14.86 3.96
N ARG A 137 -5.93 15.44 3.11
CA ARG A 137 -5.88 16.88 2.77
C ARG A 137 -6.75 17.65 3.74
N THR A 138 -6.18 18.21 4.80
CA THR A 138 -6.95 18.89 5.86
C THR A 138 -7.82 20.06 5.39
N ALA A 139 -7.48 20.70 4.26
CA ALA A 139 -8.24 21.79 3.65
C ALA A 139 -9.56 21.34 2.98
N THR A 140 -9.75 20.03 2.73
CA THR A 140 -10.96 19.51 2.06
C THR A 140 -12.03 19.03 3.04
N ILE A 141 -11.74 19.02 4.34
CA ILE A 141 -12.67 18.56 5.38
C ILE A 141 -13.85 19.53 5.42
N THR A 142 -14.97 19.07 4.90
CA THR A 142 -16.22 19.84 4.87
C THR A 142 -17.25 19.07 5.69
N ASN A 143 -17.90 19.75 6.64
CA ASN A 143 -19.03 19.16 7.34
C ASN A 143 -20.06 18.71 6.31
N VAL A 144 -20.55 17.48 6.44
CA VAL A 144 -21.83 17.10 5.82
C VAL A 144 -22.90 17.90 6.56
N THR A 145 -23.06 19.18 6.24
CA THR A 145 -24.36 19.80 6.35
C THR A 145 -25.22 19.05 5.36
N ASN A 146 -25.95 18.05 5.86
CA ASN A 146 -27.04 17.42 5.15
C ASN A 146 -27.93 18.57 4.64
N ASN A 147 -27.75 18.92 3.36
CA ASN A 147 -28.70 19.78 2.67
C ASN A 147 -30.01 19.00 2.68
N SER A 148 -30.93 19.44 3.54
CA SER A 148 -32.29 18.94 3.62
C SER A 148 -33.08 19.38 2.41
#